data_AF-A0A7G7KRC4-F1
#
_entry.id   AF-A0A7G7KRC4-F1
#
_cell.length_a   1.000
_cell.length_b   1.000
_cell.length_c   1.000
_cell.angle_alpha   90.00
_cell.angle_beta   90.00
_cell.angle_gamma   90.00
#
_symmetry.space_group_name_H-M   'P 1'
#
loop_
_entity.id
_entity.type
_entity.pdbx_description
1 polymer ?
#
loop_
_entity_poly.entity_id
_entity_poly.type
_entity_poly.pdbx_seq_one_letter_code
_entity_poly.pdbx_strand_id
1 'polypeptide(L)'
;MFWAAAKTKALALSGAGWRKPRHRLATLRIVIAGDLHGQWDGLDEEVLAALAPDALLLVGDLSDGQQLIPKRLTRLSLPMACILGNHDTGRDASGRTLQRQLDLLGDLHCGWGLRELHPPGLAVVGARPASAGGGHYLNRAAEAVFGPVGLEESAERIHAAALSADPHLPLVVLAHSGPSGLGSGAADPCGRDWKAPACDWGDQDLALAIDRIRRSRPVPLVVFGHMHHRLKRGQGERQSFSRDRSGTTYLNTAFVPRHGEDPQGRALRHFSWVEFEDGVLQEVSHRWFSHGGTLPYRQTLFRAEVA
;
A
#
# COMPACT_ATOMS: atom_id res chain seq x y z
N MET A 1 -41.40 -48.22 -47.74
CA MET A 1 -40.35 -47.35 -48.30
C MET A 1 -39.73 -46.55 -47.16
N PHE A 2 -38.41 -46.37 -47.24
CA PHE A 2 -37.50 -45.86 -46.22
C PHE A 2 -37.86 -44.45 -45.71
N TRP A 3 -37.64 -44.19 -44.41
CA TRP A 3 -36.51 -43.35 -43.96
C TRP A 3 -36.30 -43.44 -42.44
N ALA A 4 -35.03 -43.38 -42.07
CA ALA A 4 -34.48 -43.68 -40.75
C ALA A 4 -34.67 -42.54 -39.74
N ALA A 5 -35.05 -42.86 -38.51
CA ALA A 5 -35.02 -41.94 -37.38
C ALA A 5 -33.64 -41.97 -36.71
N ALA A 6 -32.94 -40.83 -36.75
CA ALA A 6 -31.66 -40.63 -36.08
C ALA A 6 -31.83 -40.64 -34.56
N LYS A 7 -31.02 -41.45 -33.86
CA LYS A 7 -30.90 -41.48 -32.40
C LYS A 7 -29.98 -40.36 -31.94
N THR A 8 -30.51 -39.38 -31.24
CA THR A 8 -29.71 -38.37 -30.52
C THR A 8 -29.19 -38.99 -29.22
N LYS A 9 -27.88 -39.24 -29.14
CA LYS A 9 -27.19 -39.58 -27.89
C LYS A 9 -27.13 -38.33 -27.01
N ALA A 10 -27.81 -38.36 -25.87
CA ALA A 10 -27.56 -37.40 -24.79
C ALA A 10 -26.15 -37.67 -24.24
N LEU A 11 -25.22 -36.72 -24.43
CA LEU A 11 -23.96 -36.71 -23.72
C LEU A 11 -24.26 -36.37 -22.26
N ALA A 12 -24.12 -37.36 -21.38
CA ALA A 12 -24.03 -37.14 -19.94
C ALA A 12 -22.73 -36.37 -19.66
N LEU A 13 -22.85 -35.09 -19.28
CA LEU A 13 -21.75 -34.35 -18.69
C LEU A 13 -21.54 -34.90 -17.28
N SER A 14 -20.56 -35.79 -17.15
CA SER A 14 -20.04 -36.25 -15.87
C SER A 14 -19.53 -35.03 -15.08
N GLY A 15 -20.10 -34.81 -13.89
CA GLY A 15 -19.65 -33.80 -12.95
C GLY A 15 -18.22 -34.05 -12.52
N ALA A 16 -17.28 -33.36 -13.16
CA ALA A 16 -15.96 -33.13 -12.59
C ALA A 16 -16.11 -32.04 -11.53
N GLY A 17 -16.27 -32.46 -10.28
CA GLY A 17 -16.32 -31.56 -9.13
C GLY A 17 -15.11 -30.63 -9.14
N TRP A 18 -15.36 -29.33 -9.02
CA TRP A 18 -14.34 -28.34 -8.80
C TRP A 18 -13.64 -28.66 -7.47
N ARG A 19 -12.46 -29.29 -7.55
CA ARG A 19 -11.60 -29.46 -6.39
C ARG A 19 -10.98 -28.10 -6.07
N LYS A 20 -11.32 -27.53 -4.90
CA LYS A 20 -10.62 -26.36 -4.36
C LYS A 20 -9.10 -26.62 -4.38
N PRO A 21 -8.28 -25.67 -4.85
CA PRO A 21 -6.83 -25.77 -4.72
C PRO A 21 -6.45 -26.03 -3.25
N ARG A 22 -5.55 -26.98 -3.02
CA ARG A 22 -5.11 -27.45 -1.68
C ARG A 22 -3.81 -26.77 -1.21
N HIS A 23 -3.57 -25.52 -1.59
CA HIS A 23 -2.53 -24.72 -0.97
C HIS A 23 -3.22 -23.65 -0.13
N ARG A 24 -3.36 -23.92 1.17
CA ARG A 24 -3.66 -22.86 2.14
C ARG A 24 -2.48 -21.90 2.14
N LEU A 25 -2.74 -20.61 1.91
CA LEU A 25 -1.71 -19.60 2.05
C LEU A 25 -1.38 -19.48 3.53
N ALA A 26 -0.10 -19.53 3.88
CA ALA A 26 0.34 -19.37 5.26
C ALA A 26 -0.06 -17.99 5.80
N THR A 27 -0.08 -17.84 7.13
CA THR A 27 -0.22 -16.54 7.78
C THR A 27 0.86 -15.58 7.27
N LEU A 28 0.47 -14.38 6.87
CA LEU A 28 1.37 -13.33 6.39
C LEU A 28 1.37 -12.16 7.37
N ARG A 29 2.54 -11.80 7.91
CA ARG A 29 2.75 -10.64 8.78
C ARG A 29 3.50 -9.57 7.99
N ILE A 30 2.78 -8.48 7.68
CA ILE A 30 3.29 -7.39 6.86
C ILE A 30 3.55 -6.19 7.76
N VAL A 31 4.80 -5.74 7.77
CA VAL A 31 5.19 -4.46 8.39
C VAL A 31 5.12 -3.36 7.35
N ILE A 32 4.62 -2.19 7.75
CA ILE A 32 4.45 -1.05 6.85
C ILE A 32 4.99 0.20 7.54
N ALA A 33 5.79 0.98 6.82
CA ALA A 33 6.25 2.29 7.27
C ALA A 33 5.98 3.35 6.19
N GLY A 34 5.19 4.37 6.53
CA GLY A 34 4.88 5.49 5.64
C GLY A 34 5.46 6.80 6.13
N ASP A 35 5.62 7.74 5.20
CA ASP A 35 6.04 9.11 5.46
C ASP A 35 7.27 9.19 6.38
N LEU A 36 8.36 8.53 5.95
CA LEU A 36 9.53 8.38 6.81
C LEU A 36 10.18 9.74 7.13
N HIS A 37 10.22 10.68 6.18
CA HIS A 37 10.82 12.01 6.34
C HIS A 37 12.23 11.95 6.96
N GLY A 38 13.05 11.00 6.51
CA GLY A 38 14.40 10.76 7.03
C GLY A 38 14.47 9.95 8.33
N GLN A 39 13.33 9.61 8.95
CA GLN A 39 13.24 8.78 10.15
C GLN A 39 13.29 7.29 9.79
N TRP A 40 14.49 6.84 9.44
CA TRP A 40 14.83 5.42 9.29
C TRP A 40 16.30 5.21 9.64
N ASP A 41 16.58 4.44 10.68
CA ASP A 41 17.94 4.20 11.15
C ASP A 41 18.21 2.73 11.50
N GLY A 42 19.38 2.46 12.10
CA GLY A 42 19.77 1.09 12.45
C GLY A 42 18.81 0.43 13.44
N LEU A 43 18.12 1.20 14.29
CA LEU A 43 17.17 0.63 15.24
C LEU A 43 15.91 0.11 14.53
N ASP A 44 15.45 0.75 13.45
CA ASP A 44 14.39 0.20 12.61
C ASP A 44 14.76 -1.17 12.07
N GLU A 45 15.99 -1.29 11.58
CA GLU A 45 16.51 -2.51 10.97
C GLU A 45 16.71 -3.62 12.01
N GLU A 46 17.20 -3.28 13.21
CA GLU A 46 17.30 -4.20 14.35
C GLU A 46 15.93 -4.70 14.80
N VAL A 47 14.94 -3.80 14.90
CA VAL A 47 13.56 -4.15 15.24
C VAL A 47 12.98 -5.10 14.19
N LEU A 48 13.15 -4.80 12.90
CA LEU A 48 12.69 -5.66 11.81
C LEU A 48 13.34 -7.04 11.85
N ALA A 49 14.66 -7.10 12.12
CA ALA A 49 15.38 -8.35 12.27
C ALA A 49 14.86 -9.19 13.44
N ALA A 50 14.53 -8.55 14.57
CA ALA A 50 13.97 -9.21 15.74
C ALA A 50 12.53 -9.70 15.51
N LEU A 51 11.71 -8.91 14.80
CA LEU A 51 10.31 -9.25 14.52
C LEU A 51 10.16 -10.32 13.44
N ALA A 52 11.13 -10.40 12.52
CA ALA A 52 11.14 -11.29 11.35
C ALA A 52 9.77 -11.32 10.64
N PRO A 53 9.27 -10.17 10.14
CA PRO A 53 8.03 -10.14 9.36
C PRO A 53 8.21 -10.85 8.02
N ASP A 54 7.11 -11.18 7.37
CA ASP A 54 7.12 -11.88 6.07
C ASP A 54 7.34 -10.90 4.91
N ALA A 55 6.91 -9.64 5.07
CA ALA A 55 7.13 -8.58 4.11
C ALA A 55 7.20 -7.18 4.75
N LEU A 56 7.82 -6.25 4.03
CA LEU A 56 7.90 -4.83 4.38
C LEU A 56 7.37 -3.95 3.23
N LEU A 57 6.44 -3.04 3.53
CA LEU A 57 5.93 -2.05 2.57
C LEU A 57 6.34 -0.62 2.99
N LEU A 58 6.88 0.16 2.05
CA LEU A 58 7.27 1.56 2.30
C LEU A 58 6.40 2.52 1.50
N VAL A 59 5.87 3.52 2.20
CA VAL A 59 4.80 4.38 1.68
C VAL A 59 5.26 5.83 1.60
N GLY A 60 6.06 6.11 0.56
CA GLY A 60 6.47 7.44 0.14
C GLY A 60 7.16 8.31 1.18
N ASP A 61 7.48 9.52 0.75
CA ASP A 61 8.21 10.56 1.46
C ASP A 61 9.36 9.99 2.30
N LEU A 62 10.23 9.20 1.64
CA LEU A 62 11.30 8.47 2.30
C LEU A 62 12.27 9.46 2.98
N SER A 63 12.83 10.38 2.20
CA SER A 63 13.82 11.33 2.74
C SER A 63 13.99 12.61 1.91
N ASP A 64 12.89 13.23 1.46
CA ASP A 64 12.93 14.53 0.75
C ASP A 64 13.89 14.57 -0.46
N GLY A 65 14.04 13.45 -1.19
CA GLY A 65 14.97 13.34 -2.32
C GLY A 65 16.39 12.87 -1.96
N GLN A 66 16.69 12.66 -0.68
CA GLN A 66 17.98 12.13 -0.26
C GLN A 66 18.10 10.63 -0.53
N GLN A 67 19.32 10.17 -0.82
CA GLN A 67 19.57 8.78 -1.21
C GLN A 67 19.88 7.84 -0.04
N LEU A 68 20.02 8.37 1.18
CA LEU A 68 20.46 7.57 2.33
C LEU A 68 19.50 6.42 2.59
N ILE A 69 18.20 6.70 2.72
CA ILE A 69 17.19 5.67 2.98
C ILE A 69 17.07 4.69 1.81
N PRO A 70 16.91 5.11 0.54
CA PRO A 70 16.95 4.17 -0.59
C PRO A 70 18.14 3.22 -0.56
N LYS A 71 19.36 3.72 -0.26
CA LYS A 71 20.57 2.89 -0.15
C LYS A 71 20.58 1.93 1.04
N ARG A 72 19.87 2.25 2.12
CA ARG A 72 19.70 1.35 3.26
C ARG A 72 18.71 0.24 2.93
N LEU A 73 17.57 0.59 2.34
CA LEU A 73 16.52 -0.36 1.95
C LEU A 73 17.05 -1.45 1.01
N THR A 74 17.93 -1.12 0.07
CA THR A 74 18.52 -2.09 -0.86
C THR A 74 19.46 -3.10 -0.21
N ARG A 75 19.84 -2.90 1.06
CA ARG A 75 20.70 -3.82 1.83
C ARG A 75 19.89 -4.78 2.69
N LEU A 76 18.58 -4.59 2.81
CA LEU A 76 17.70 -5.47 3.57
C LEU A 76 17.44 -6.75 2.77
N SER A 77 17.50 -7.90 3.44
CA SER A 77 17.20 -9.21 2.85
C SER A 77 15.70 -9.57 2.88
N LEU A 78 14.85 -8.63 3.31
CA LEU A 78 13.43 -8.85 3.52
C LEU A 78 12.63 -8.63 2.21
N PRO A 79 11.66 -9.49 1.87
CA PRO A 79 10.75 -9.23 0.76
C PRO A 79 10.04 -7.88 0.98
N MET A 80 10.19 -6.95 0.05
CA MET A 80 9.68 -5.61 0.24
C MET A 80 9.17 -4.98 -1.04
N ALA A 81 8.26 -4.02 -0.91
CA ALA A 81 7.84 -3.13 -2.00
C ALA A 81 7.79 -1.69 -1.48
N CYS A 82 8.11 -0.72 -2.33
CA CYS A 82 8.00 0.69 -1.99
C CYS A 82 7.32 1.49 -3.10
N ILE A 83 6.76 2.63 -2.72
CA ILE A 83 6.33 3.65 -3.66
C ILE A 83 6.91 4.99 -3.21
N LEU A 84 7.34 5.84 -4.14
CA LEU A 84 7.86 7.18 -3.84
C LEU A 84 6.74 8.20 -3.70
N GLY A 85 6.90 9.12 -2.77
CA GLY A 85 5.97 10.21 -2.47
C GLY A 85 6.32 11.54 -3.11
N ASN A 86 5.52 12.57 -2.84
CA ASN A 86 5.73 13.88 -3.44
C ASN A 86 7.01 14.57 -2.94
N HIS A 87 7.43 14.32 -1.69
CA HIS A 87 8.68 14.87 -1.17
C HIS A 87 9.92 14.18 -1.77
N ASP A 88 9.77 12.94 -2.26
CA ASP A 88 10.86 12.20 -2.90
C ASP A 88 11.31 12.78 -4.24
N THR A 89 10.52 13.68 -4.84
CA THR A 89 10.99 14.45 -6.00
C THR A 89 12.06 15.47 -5.63
N GLY A 90 12.18 15.81 -4.35
CA GLY A 90 12.92 16.97 -3.86
C GLY A 90 12.40 18.27 -4.47
N ARG A 91 13.15 19.36 -4.23
CA ARG A 91 12.93 20.66 -4.90
C ARG A 91 13.62 20.71 -6.27
N ASP A 92 13.44 19.65 -7.08
CA ASP A 92 14.11 19.48 -8.37
C ASP A 92 13.12 19.19 -9.50
N ALA A 93 12.68 20.23 -10.19
CA ALA A 93 11.75 20.12 -11.30
C ALA A 93 12.35 19.39 -12.54
N SER A 94 13.67 19.16 -12.60
CA SER A 94 14.28 18.43 -13.72
C SER A 94 14.07 16.92 -13.65
N GLY A 95 13.57 16.41 -12.51
CA GLY A 95 13.35 14.98 -12.32
C GLY A 95 14.60 14.18 -11.97
N ARG A 96 15.81 14.76 -12.01
CA ARG A 96 17.06 14.02 -11.73
C ARG A 96 17.11 13.44 -10.32
N THR A 97 16.61 14.17 -9.33
CA THR A 97 16.51 13.68 -7.94
C THR A 97 15.61 12.44 -7.87
N LEU A 98 14.42 12.51 -8.47
CA LEU A 98 13.48 11.40 -8.53
C LEU A 98 14.08 10.20 -9.28
N GLN A 99 14.65 10.42 -10.46
CA GLN A 99 15.28 9.37 -11.27
C GLN A 99 16.37 8.63 -10.49
N ARG A 100 17.24 9.35 -9.78
CA ARG A 100 18.29 8.72 -8.96
C ARG A 100 17.73 7.83 -7.86
N GLN A 101 16.60 8.20 -7.27
CA GLN A 101 15.96 7.34 -6.26
C GLN A 101 15.37 6.09 -6.91
N LEU A 102 14.71 6.23 -8.08
CA LEU A 102 14.21 5.09 -8.86
C LEU A 102 15.35 4.15 -9.26
N ASP A 103 16.47 4.68 -9.75
CA ASP A 103 17.65 3.89 -10.14
C ASP A 103 18.24 3.10 -8.95
N LEU A 104 18.24 3.70 -7.75
CA LEU A 104 18.72 3.04 -6.54
C LEU A 104 17.76 1.95 -6.06
N LEU A 105 16.46 2.24 -6.06
CA LEU A 105 15.44 1.30 -5.59
C LEU A 105 15.24 0.15 -6.57
N GLY A 106 15.43 0.38 -7.88
CA GLY A 106 15.21 -0.60 -8.93
C GLY A 106 13.83 -1.24 -8.78
N ASP A 107 13.81 -2.58 -8.81
CA ASP A 107 12.57 -3.36 -8.73
C ASP A 107 11.84 -3.22 -7.39
N LEU A 108 12.45 -2.66 -6.34
CA LEU A 108 11.75 -2.41 -5.08
C LEU A 108 10.60 -1.41 -5.26
N HIS A 109 10.77 -0.43 -6.15
CA HIS A 109 9.75 0.57 -6.44
C HIS A 109 8.67 0.00 -7.36
N CYS A 110 7.41 0.08 -6.94
CA CYS A 110 6.28 -0.53 -7.64
C CYS A 110 5.29 0.47 -8.27
N GLY A 111 5.56 1.79 -8.28
CA GLY A 111 4.64 2.78 -8.84
C GLY A 111 4.23 2.46 -10.29
N TRP A 112 2.93 2.41 -10.57
CA TRP A 112 2.32 1.94 -11.82
C TRP A 112 2.70 0.52 -12.26
N GLY A 113 3.25 -0.29 -11.37
CA GLY A 113 3.74 -1.63 -11.65
C GLY A 113 3.26 -2.64 -10.62
N LEU A 114 3.53 -3.91 -10.94
CA LEU A 114 3.33 -5.04 -10.06
C LEU A 114 4.66 -5.46 -9.47
N ARG A 115 4.66 -5.72 -8.16
CA ARG A 115 5.72 -6.45 -7.47
C ARG A 115 5.11 -7.61 -6.71
N GLU A 116 5.36 -8.83 -7.19
CA GLU A 116 5.02 -10.03 -6.44
C GLU A 116 6.19 -10.46 -5.56
N LEU A 117 5.89 -10.75 -4.30
CA LEU A 117 6.87 -11.18 -3.32
C LEU A 117 6.77 -12.70 -3.17
N HIS A 118 7.77 -13.41 -3.67
CA HIS A 118 7.86 -14.88 -3.65
C HIS A 118 9.19 -15.36 -3.05
N PRO A 119 9.19 -16.00 -1.87
CA PRO A 119 8.17 -15.90 -0.81
C PRO A 119 7.93 -14.44 -0.35
N PRO A 120 6.82 -14.12 0.35
CA PRO A 120 5.91 -15.02 1.05
C PRO A 120 4.58 -15.35 0.34
N GLY A 121 4.35 -14.84 -0.88
CA GLY A 121 3.10 -14.99 -1.61
C GLY A 121 2.18 -13.78 -1.42
N LEU A 122 2.63 -12.62 -1.88
CA LEU A 122 1.89 -11.34 -1.82
C LEU A 122 2.02 -10.60 -3.15
N ALA A 123 0.90 -10.12 -3.70
CA ALA A 123 0.92 -9.23 -4.86
C ALA A 123 0.78 -7.77 -4.39
N VAL A 124 1.76 -6.93 -4.71
CA VAL A 124 1.74 -5.50 -4.41
C VAL A 124 1.69 -4.70 -5.70
N VAL A 125 0.66 -3.88 -5.86
CA VAL A 125 0.52 -2.97 -7.01
C VAL A 125 0.71 -1.55 -6.56
N GLY A 126 1.66 -0.84 -7.14
CA GLY A 126 1.84 0.57 -6.85
C GLY A 126 0.87 1.44 -7.63
N ALA A 127 0.29 2.42 -6.94
CA ALA A 127 -0.48 3.49 -7.55
C ALA A 127 0.44 4.50 -8.26
N ARG A 128 -0.05 5.71 -8.50
CA ARG A 128 0.74 6.79 -9.08
C ARG A 128 1.89 7.20 -8.16
N PRO A 129 3.17 7.12 -8.60
CA PRO A 129 4.30 7.59 -7.83
C PRO A 129 4.36 9.12 -7.78
N ALA A 130 5.03 9.67 -6.77
CA ALA A 130 5.24 11.11 -6.58
C ALA A 130 3.97 11.97 -6.46
N SER A 131 2.82 11.35 -6.16
CA SER A 131 1.54 12.01 -6.02
C SER A 131 1.49 12.91 -4.79
N ALA A 132 0.94 14.12 -4.92
CA ALA A 132 0.69 15.04 -3.81
C ALA A 132 -0.79 15.11 -3.43
N GLY A 133 -1.59 14.15 -3.90
CA GLY A 133 -3.04 14.12 -3.70
C GLY A 133 -3.77 15.22 -4.47
N GLY A 134 -5.03 15.44 -4.09
CA GLY A 134 -5.86 16.52 -4.61
C GLY A 134 -6.43 16.29 -6.01
N GLY A 135 -6.68 15.04 -6.39
CA GLY A 135 -7.20 14.65 -7.70
C GLY A 135 -6.14 14.03 -8.60
N HIS A 136 -6.06 14.45 -9.87
CA HIS A 136 -5.01 13.99 -10.78
C HIS A 136 -4.11 15.13 -11.22
N TYR A 137 -2.86 15.10 -10.78
CA TYR A 137 -1.82 16.03 -11.15
C TYR A 137 -0.45 15.37 -11.09
N LEU A 138 0.35 15.52 -12.14
CA LEU A 138 1.78 15.21 -12.11
C LEU A 138 2.55 16.49 -11.85
N ASN A 139 3.39 16.47 -10.82
CA ASN A 139 4.34 17.56 -10.63
C ASN A 139 5.42 17.54 -11.73
N ARG A 140 6.11 18.66 -11.94
CA ARG A 140 7.10 18.82 -13.01
C ARG A 140 8.22 17.76 -12.97
N ALA A 141 8.63 17.33 -11.78
CA ALA A 141 9.68 16.33 -11.63
C ALA A 141 9.18 14.95 -12.08
N ALA A 142 7.94 14.58 -11.71
CA ALA A 142 7.31 13.35 -12.16
C ALA A 142 7.07 13.36 -13.67
N GLU A 143 6.58 14.46 -14.23
CA GLU A 143 6.40 14.61 -15.68
C GLU A 143 7.74 14.54 -16.44
N ALA A 144 8.82 15.10 -15.89
CA ALA A 144 10.15 15.01 -16.49
C ALA A 144 10.72 13.58 -16.53
N VAL A 145 10.35 12.74 -15.56
CA VAL A 145 10.81 11.33 -15.46
C VAL A 145 9.92 10.38 -16.25
N PHE A 146 8.60 10.49 -16.07
CA PHE A 146 7.65 9.52 -16.60
C PHE A 146 6.96 9.96 -17.90
N GLY A 147 7.16 11.20 -18.31
CA GLY A 147 6.37 11.84 -19.36
C GLY A 147 4.98 12.24 -18.88
N PRO A 148 4.17 12.83 -19.77
CA PRO A 148 2.77 13.13 -19.47
C PRO A 148 1.99 11.82 -19.33
N VAL A 149 1.29 11.65 -18.20
CA VAL A 149 0.36 10.54 -17.97
C VAL A 149 -0.99 11.10 -17.54
N GLY A 150 -2.01 10.84 -18.33
CA GLY A 150 -3.39 11.30 -18.05
C GLY A 150 -4.05 10.52 -16.91
N LEU A 151 -5.19 11.04 -16.43
CA LEU A 151 -6.01 10.39 -15.40
C LEU A 151 -6.35 8.94 -15.77
N GLU A 152 -6.91 8.76 -16.96
CA GLU A 152 -7.36 7.46 -17.46
C GLU A 152 -6.21 6.49 -17.70
N GLU A 153 -5.11 7.00 -18.24
CA GLU A 153 -3.91 6.20 -18.45
C GLU A 153 -3.29 5.74 -17.12
N SER A 154 -3.24 6.63 -16.13
CA SER A 154 -2.76 6.29 -14.78
C SER A 154 -3.64 5.20 -14.15
N ALA A 155 -4.97 5.38 -14.20
CA ALA A 155 -5.91 4.39 -13.68
C ALA A 155 -5.77 3.04 -14.40
N GLU A 156 -5.58 3.04 -15.72
CA GLU A 156 -5.39 1.83 -16.51
C GLU A 156 -4.07 1.11 -16.20
N ARG A 157 -2.97 1.85 -15.99
CA ARG A 157 -1.69 1.23 -15.57
C ARG A 157 -1.83 0.49 -14.24
N ILE A 158 -2.51 1.10 -13.26
CA ILE A 158 -2.76 0.47 -11.95
C ILE A 158 -3.68 -0.75 -12.12
N HIS A 159 -4.74 -0.62 -12.90
CA HIS A 159 -5.68 -1.71 -13.18
C HIS A 159 -5.00 -2.90 -13.89
N ALA A 160 -4.25 -2.64 -14.96
CA ALA A 160 -3.53 -3.66 -15.71
C ALA A 160 -2.49 -4.38 -14.84
N ALA A 161 -1.74 -3.64 -14.02
CA ALA A 161 -0.79 -4.24 -13.06
C ALA A 161 -1.50 -5.21 -12.10
N ALA A 162 -2.67 -4.84 -11.56
CA ALA A 162 -3.45 -5.72 -10.68
C ALA A 162 -4.03 -6.95 -11.37
N LEU A 163 -4.37 -6.86 -12.66
CA LEU A 163 -4.82 -8.02 -13.44
C LEU A 163 -3.68 -8.92 -13.89
N SER A 164 -2.46 -8.38 -14.01
CA SER A 164 -1.26 -9.19 -14.31
C SER A 164 -0.78 -10.03 -13.13
N ALA A 165 -1.20 -9.69 -11.91
CA ALA A 165 -0.85 -10.41 -10.70
C ALA A 165 -1.51 -11.78 -10.62
N ASP A 166 -0.82 -12.76 -10.05
CA ASP A 166 -1.34 -14.09 -9.75
C ASP A 166 -2.70 -13.93 -9.01
N PRO A 167 -3.79 -14.48 -9.59
CA PRO A 167 -5.14 -14.33 -9.04
C PRO A 167 -5.32 -15.05 -7.69
N HIS A 168 -4.39 -15.94 -7.32
CA HIS A 168 -4.44 -16.67 -6.05
C HIS A 168 -3.75 -15.93 -4.90
N LEU A 169 -2.94 -14.90 -5.17
CA LEU A 169 -2.30 -14.11 -4.13
C LEU A 169 -3.24 -13.02 -3.57
N PRO A 170 -3.15 -12.70 -2.26
CA PRO A 170 -3.76 -11.49 -1.73
C PRO A 170 -3.15 -10.26 -2.42
N LEU A 171 -4.01 -9.33 -2.82
CA LEU A 171 -3.62 -8.09 -3.49
C LEU A 171 -3.57 -6.94 -2.50
N VAL A 172 -2.45 -6.23 -2.46
CA VAL A 172 -2.30 -4.96 -1.74
C VAL A 172 -2.03 -3.86 -2.77
N VAL A 173 -2.82 -2.79 -2.73
CA VAL A 173 -2.52 -1.57 -3.50
C VAL A 173 -1.74 -0.62 -2.61
N LEU A 174 -0.58 -0.17 -3.08
CA LEU A 174 0.34 0.71 -2.35
C LEU A 174 0.37 2.09 -3.02
N ALA A 175 0.01 3.14 -2.29
CA ALA A 175 -0.07 4.49 -2.85
C ALA A 175 0.62 5.50 -1.92
N HIS A 176 1.23 6.57 -2.42
CA HIS A 176 1.64 7.64 -1.49
C HIS A 176 0.43 8.40 -0.96
N SER A 177 -0.43 8.89 -1.87
CA SER A 177 -1.69 9.52 -1.52
C SER A 177 -2.84 8.51 -1.62
N GLY A 178 -3.77 8.53 -0.66
CA GLY A 178 -4.95 7.66 -0.69
C GLY A 178 -5.94 8.04 -1.79
N PRO A 179 -6.95 7.22 -2.08
CA PRO A 179 -7.93 7.49 -3.14
C PRO A 179 -8.90 8.62 -2.77
N SER A 180 -9.41 9.32 -3.78
CA SER A 180 -10.58 10.20 -3.59
C SER A 180 -11.80 9.42 -3.07
N GLY A 181 -12.69 10.12 -2.38
CA GLY A 181 -13.89 9.56 -1.72
C GLY A 181 -13.72 9.35 -0.21
N LEU A 182 -12.55 9.67 0.35
CA LEU A 182 -12.21 9.46 1.77
C LEU A 182 -11.84 10.78 2.47
N GLY A 183 -12.23 11.94 1.96
CA GLY A 183 -11.79 13.24 2.48
C GLY A 183 -12.87 14.30 2.67
N SER A 184 -14.06 13.91 3.14
CA SER A 184 -15.19 14.85 3.32
C SER A 184 -14.95 15.92 4.41
N GLY A 185 -14.22 15.56 5.47
CA GLY A 185 -13.80 16.43 6.57
C GLY A 185 -12.28 16.39 6.79
N ALA A 186 -11.74 17.39 7.49
CA ALA A 186 -10.29 17.53 7.71
C ALA A 186 -9.64 16.33 8.41
N ALA A 187 -10.37 15.65 9.29
CA ALA A 187 -9.91 14.49 10.03
C ALA A 187 -10.11 13.15 9.29
N ASP A 188 -10.74 13.15 8.12
CA ASP A 188 -10.96 11.92 7.34
C ASP A 188 -9.63 11.43 6.74
N PRO A 189 -9.52 10.15 6.34
CA PRO A 189 -8.24 9.58 5.89
C PRO A 189 -7.53 10.37 4.78
N CYS A 190 -8.29 10.98 3.86
CA CYS A 190 -7.80 11.78 2.75
C CYS A 190 -8.24 13.26 2.80
N GLY A 191 -8.63 13.78 3.97
CA GLY A 191 -9.17 15.13 4.11
C GLY A 191 -8.13 16.23 4.30
N ARG A 192 -8.16 17.28 3.48
CA ARG A 192 -7.24 18.42 3.64
C ARG A 192 -7.49 19.20 4.93
N ASP A 193 -6.44 19.40 5.73
CA ASP A 193 -6.48 20.06 7.04
C ASP A 193 -5.62 21.34 7.13
N TRP A 194 -4.76 21.62 6.14
CA TRP A 194 -3.92 22.84 6.13
C TRP A 194 -4.60 24.08 5.53
N LYS A 195 -5.77 23.95 4.91
CA LYS A 195 -6.50 25.07 4.29
C LYS A 195 -8.02 24.83 4.33
N ALA A 196 -8.75 25.81 4.84
CA ALA A 196 -10.22 25.83 4.85
C ALA A 196 -10.82 26.28 3.49
N PRO A 197 -12.00 25.79 3.11
CA PRO A 197 -12.69 24.66 3.73
C PRO A 197 -11.91 23.35 3.53
N ALA A 198 -12.16 22.38 4.41
CA ALA A 198 -11.71 21.01 4.19
C ALA A 198 -12.27 20.49 2.86
N CYS A 199 -11.49 19.66 2.18
CA CYS A 199 -11.92 19.02 0.94
C CYS A 199 -11.19 17.70 0.77
N ASP A 200 -11.72 16.87 -0.13
CA ASP A 200 -11.08 15.63 -0.50
C ASP A 200 -9.73 15.91 -1.17
N TRP A 201 -8.69 15.27 -0.65
CA TRP A 201 -7.32 15.37 -1.10
C TRP A 201 -6.77 14.05 -1.61
N GLY A 202 -7.63 13.07 -1.88
CA GLY A 202 -7.23 11.79 -2.45
C GLY A 202 -7.00 11.83 -3.97
N ASP A 203 -6.39 10.77 -4.48
CA ASP A 203 -6.08 10.53 -5.90
C ASP A 203 -7.30 9.99 -6.66
N GLN A 204 -7.67 10.68 -7.75
CA GLN A 204 -8.82 10.32 -8.58
C GLN A 204 -8.55 9.08 -9.44
N ASP A 205 -7.36 8.97 -10.00
CA ASP A 205 -6.89 7.82 -10.78
C ASP A 205 -6.86 6.54 -9.93
N LEU A 206 -6.44 6.64 -8.67
CA LEU A 206 -6.47 5.52 -7.74
C LEU A 206 -7.90 5.08 -7.42
N ALA A 207 -8.82 6.01 -7.18
CA ALA A 207 -10.23 5.69 -6.95
C ALA A 207 -10.85 4.97 -8.17
N LEU A 208 -10.58 5.46 -9.38
CA LEU A 208 -11.00 4.83 -10.65
C LEU A 208 -10.40 3.43 -10.82
N ALA A 209 -9.10 3.26 -10.55
CA ALA A 209 -8.44 1.97 -10.66
C ALA A 209 -9.03 0.94 -9.70
N ILE A 210 -9.26 1.31 -8.43
CA ILE A 210 -9.85 0.42 -7.43
C ILE A 210 -11.24 -0.04 -7.87
N ASP A 211 -12.08 0.85 -8.39
CA ASP A 211 -13.40 0.48 -8.92
C ASP A 211 -13.29 -0.53 -10.08
N ARG A 212 -12.33 -0.35 -10.99
CA ARG A 212 -12.10 -1.28 -12.12
C ARG A 212 -11.61 -2.64 -11.64
N ILE A 213 -10.61 -2.67 -10.76
CA ILE A 213 -10.00 -3.91 -10.26
C ILE A 213 -11.05 -4.79 -9.58
N ARG A 214 -11.93 -4.18 -8.77
CA ARG A 214 -12.99 -4.89 -8.03
C ARG A 214 -13.98 -5.64 -8.90
N ARG A 215 -14.11 -5.28 -10.18
CA ARG A 215 -14.97 -6.00 -11.14
C ARG A 215 -14.38 -7.37 -11.51
N SER A 216 -13.08 -7.56 -11.29
CA SER A 216 -12.34 -8.75 -11.72
C SER A 216 -11.77 -9.55 -10.54
N ARG A 217 -11.32 -8.88 -9.47
CA ARG A 217 -10.78 -9.52 -8.25
C ARG A 217 -10.96 -8.67 -7.00
N PRO A 218 -10.93 -9.27 -5.79
CA PRO A 218 -10.97 -8.51 -4.54
C PRO A 218 -9.75 -7.59 -4.38
N VAL A 219 -9.97 -6.43 -3.76
CA VAL A 219 -8.93 -5.52 -3.27
C VAL A 219 -9.04 -5.48 -1.74
N PRO A 220 -8.46 -6.42 -0.99
CA PRO A 220 -8.66 -6.49 0.46
C PRO A 220 -8.02 -5.30 1.19
N LEU A 221 -6.92 -4.75 0.66
CA LEU A 221 -6.15 -3.70 1.33
C LEU A 221 -5.60 -2.67 0.35
N VAL A 222 -5.81 -1.40 0.68
CA VAL A 222 -5.15 -0.23 0.09
C VAL A 222 -4.37 0.45 1.21
N VAL A 223 -3.06 0.53 1.05
CA VAL A 223 -2.12 1.17 1.98
C VAL A 223 -1.68 2.49 1.38
N PHE A 224 -1.76 3.56 2.16
CA PHE A 224 -1.31 4.88 1.74
C PHE A 224 -0.77 5.75 2.86
N GLY A 225 -0.18 6.89 2.51
CA GLY A 225 0.45 7.85 3.42
C GLY A 225 0.00 9.28 3.13
N HIS A 226 0.95 10.22 3.07
CA HIS A 226 0.82 11.64 2.75
C HIS A 226 0.04 12.48 3.77
N MET A 227 -1.16 12.05 4.11
CA MET A 227 -2.04 12.76 5.02
C MET A 227 -1.67 12.40 6.46
N HIS A 228 -0.75 13.15 7.06
CA HIS A 228 -0.20 12.85 8.38
C HIS A 228 -1.30 12.68 9.44
N HIS A 229 -1.09 11.74 10.37
CA HIS A 229 -2.04 11.42 11.45
C HIS A 229 -2.35 12.64 12.31
N ARG A 230 -1.32 13.34 12.77
CA ARG A 230 -1.51 14.57 13.52
C ARG A 230 -1.92 15.70 12.59
N LEU A 231 -3.11 16.27 12.84
CA LEU A 231 -3.64 17.36 12.04
C LEU A 231 -2.83 18.65 12.24
N LYS A 232 -2.68 19.43 11.18
CA LYS A 232 -1.99 20.71 11.16
C LYS A 232 -2.63 21.67 12.16
N ARG A 233 -1.79 22.52 12.76
CA ARG A 233 -2.21 23.56 13.71
C ARG A 233 -2.93 23.00 14.95
N GLY A 234 -2.66 21.76 15.33
CA GLY A 234 -3.20 21.17 16.57
C GLY A 234 -4.69 20.87 16.50
N GLN A 235 -5.23 20.61 15.31
CA GLN A 235 -6.67 20.36 15.09
C GLN A 235 -7.13 18.95 15.51
N GLY A 236 -6.24 18.13 16.07
CA GLY A 236 -6.53 16.77 16.55
C GLY A 236 -5.80 15.70 15.74
N GLU A 237 -6.42 14.52 15.69
CA GLU A 237 -5.88 13.33 15.02
C GLU A 237 -6.79 12.90 13.86
N ARG A 238 -6.17 12.38 12.82
CA ARG A 238 -6.81 11.85 11.62
C ARG A 238 -7.28 10.42 11.84
N GLN A 239 -8.43 10.08 11.26
CA GLN A 239 -8.84 8.70 11.09
C GLN A 239 -7.87 8.01 10.13
N SER A 240 -7.08 7.06 10.64
CA SER A 240 -6.07 6.36 9.86
C SER A 240 -6.58 5.06 9.22
N PHE A 241 -7.85 4.72 9.44
CA PHE A 241 -8.46 3.49 8.97
C PHE A 241 -9.88 3.75 8.47
N SER A 242 -10.24 3.11 7.36
CA SER A 242 -11.62 3.03 6.88
C SER A 242 -11.85 1.68 6.20
N ARG A 243 -13.08 1.19 6.20
CA ARG A 243 -13.47 -0.01 5.44
C ARG A 243 -14.78 0.26 4.72
N ASP A 244 -14.80 0.00 3.42
CA ASP A 244 -16.00 0.23 2.62
C ASP A 244 -16.93 -0.98 2.58
N ARG A 245 -18.10 -0.79 1.97
CA ARG A 245 -19.14 -1.82 1.82
C ARG A 245 -18.73 -2.97 0.89
N SER A 246 -17.74 -2.74 0.02
CA SER A 246 -17.17 -3.77 -0.85
C SER A 246 -16.13 -4.62 -0.11
N GLY A 247 -15.84 -4.29 1.15
CA GLY A 247 -14.95 -5.04 2.03
C GLY A 247 -13.49 -4.63 1.95
N THR A 248 -13.14 -3.61 1.15
CA THR A 248 -11.77 -3.10 1.07
C THR A 248 -11.42 -2.26 2.28
N THR A 249 -10.28 -2.57 2.87
CA THR A 249 -9.67 -1.79 3.92
C THR A 249 -8.74 -0.73 3.36
N TYR A 250 -8.84 0.47 3.89
CA TYR A 250 -8.00 1.62 3.60
C TYR A 250 -7.19 1.97 4.85
N LEU A 251 -5.87 1.88 4.75
CA LEU A 251 -4.96 2.12 5.87
C LEU A 251 -4.02 3.27 5.52
N ASN A 252 -4.15 4.38 6.25
CA ASN A 252 -3.20 5.48 6.23
C ASN A 252 -2.08 5.23 7.25
N THR A 253 -0.84 5.15 6.78
CA THR A 253 0.35 4.84 7.58
C THR A 253 1.26 6.05 7.82
N ALA A 254 0.78 7.26 7.54
CA ALA A 254 1.51 8.54 7.70
C ALA A 254 1.66 8.97 9.17
N PHE A 255 2.24 8.12 10.01
CA PHE A 255 2.49 8.45 11.41
C PHE A 255 3.77 9.28 11.53
N VAL A 256 3.64 10.60 11.67
CA VAL A 256 4.80 11.52 11.70
C VAL A 256 4.77 12.38 12.97
N PRO A 257 5.80 12.33 13.84
CA PRO A 257 7.02 11.51 13.72
C PRO A 257 6.78 10.03 14.06
N ARG A 258 7.48 9.12 13.37
CA ARG A 258 7.50 7.67 13.63
C ARG A 258 8.60 7.23 14.58
N HIS A 259 9.57 8.10 14.87
CA HIS A 259 10.50 7.92 15.98
C HIS A 259 9.93 8.59 17.23
N GLY A 260 9.93 7.86 18.34
CA GLY A 260 9.44 8.33 19.63
C GLY A 260 10.30 7.83 20.78
N GLU A 261 9.88 8.14 21.99
CA GLU A 261 10.51 7.67 23.22
C GLU A 261 9.42 7.22 24.20
N ASP A 262 9.71 6.20 25.01
CA ASP A 262 8.85 5.80 26.11
C ASP A 262 9.06 6.71 27.35
N PRO A 263 8.27 6.56 28.44
CA PRO A 263 8.44 7.39 29.63
C PRO A 263 9.79 7.24 30.35
N GLN A 264 10.60 6.24 29.98
CA GLN A 264 11.97 6.03 30.48
C GLN A 264 13.04 6.60 29.53
N GLY A 265 12.64 7.28 28.45
CA GLY A 265 13.55 7.85 27.44
C GLY A 265 14.12 6.82 26.47
N ARG A 266 13.55 5.60 26.41
CA ARG A 266 14.02 4.57 25.47
C ARG A 266 13.40 4.79 24.11
N ALA A 267 14.23 4.73 23.07
CA ALA A 267 13.81 4.93 21.69
C ALA A 267 12.75 3.91 21.25
N LEU A 268 11.72 4.41 20.57
CA LEU A 268 10.63 3.64 19.98
C LEU A 268 10.57 3.86 18.45
N ARG A 269 10.13 2.83 17.73
CA ARG A 269 9.87 2.85 16.28
C ARG A 269 8.42 2.46 16.01
N HIS A 270 7.71 3.33 15.31
CA HIS A 270 6.37 3.04 14.84
C HIS A 270 6.41 2.21 13.55
N PHE A 271 5.55 1.19 13.51
CA PHE A 271 5.21 0.46 12.32
C PHE A 271 3.69 0.26 12.27
N SER A 272 3.10 0.45 11.10
CA SER A 272 1.78 -0.10 10.83
C SER A 272 1.94 -1.60 10.57
N TRP A 273 0.95 -2.39 10.98
CA TRP A 273 1.04 -3.84 10.97
C TRP A 273 -0.25 -4.45 10.43
N VAL A 274 -0.09 -5.38 9.51
CA VAL A 274 -1.19 -6.10 8.88
C VAL A 274 -0.94 -7.60 8.92
N GLU A 275 -1.97 -8.37 9.24
CA GLU A 275 -1.93 -9.83 9.19
C GLU A 275 -2.97 -10.35 8.19
N PHE A 276 -2.55 -11.25 7.31
CA PHE A 276 -3.44 -12.07 6.50
C PHE A 276 -3.37 -13.52 6.97
N GLU A 277 -4.48 -14.24 6.88
CA GLU A 277 -4.56 -15.69 7.06
C GLU A 277 -5.38 -16.27 5.91
N ASP A 278 -4.83 -17.26 5.21
CA ASP A 278 -5.46 -17.85 4.02
C ASP A 278 -5.89 -16.80 2.97
N GLY A 279 -5.10 -15.74 2.82
CA GLY A 279 -5.38 -14.62 1.90
C GLY A 279 -6.48 -13.64 2.37
N VAL A 280 -7.03 -13.84 3.57
CA VAL A 280 -8.03 -12.97 4.18
C VAL A 280 -7.37 -12.05 5.22
N LEU A 281 -7.70 -10.76 5.17
CA LEU A 281 -7.19 -9.76 6.12
C LEU A 281 -7.76 -10.02 7.52
N GLN A 282 -6.89 -10.28 8.50
CA GLN A 282 -7.25 -10.63 9.88
C GLN A 282 -7.02 -9.49 10.86
N GLU A 283 -5.91 -8.74 10.75
CA GLU A 283 -5.59 -7.67 11.69
C GLU A 283 -5.04 -6.44 10.96
N VAL A 284 -5.41 -5.26 11.45
CA VAL A 284 -4.75 -3.99 11.14
C VAL A 284 -4.49 -3.24 12.44
N SER A 285 -3.25 -2.82 12.66
CA SER A 285 -2.86 -2.09 13.86
C SER A 285 -1.72 -1.10 13.62
N HIS A 286 -1.61 -0.11 14.50
CA HIS A 286 -0.42 0.71 14.68
C HIS A 286 0.35 0.19 15.89
N ARG A 287 1.65 -0.04 15.75
CA ARG A 287 2.48 -0.68 16.77
C ARG A 287 3.75 0.15 17.00
N TRP A 288 4.13 0.31 18.26
CA TRP A 288 5.39 0.93 18.65
C TRP A 288 6.28 -0.12 19.28
N PHE A 289 7.50 -0.23 18.76
CA PHE A 289 8.48 -1.20 19.22
C PHE A 289 9.69 -0.50 19.83
N SER A 290 10.19 -1.03 20.93
CA SER A 290 11.52 -0.66 21.45
C SER A 290 12.60 -1.57 20.87
N HIS A 291 13.86 -1.34 21.26
CA HIS A 291 14.97 -2.25 20.93
C HIS A 291 14.63 -3.72 21.25
N GLY A 292 15.13 -4.63 20.41
CA GLY A 292 14.86 -6.07 20.49
C GLY A 292 13.45 -6.49 20.09
N GLY A 293 12.64 -5.61 19.49
CA GLY A 293 11.29 -5.95 18.99
C GLY A 293 10.22 -6.08 20.08
N THR A 294 10.47 -5.56 21.28
CA THR A 294 9.44 -5.53 22.34
C THR A 294 8.34 -4.55 21.96
N LEU A 295 7.07 -4.91 22.19
CA LEU A 295 5.88 -4.14 21.80
C LEU A 295 5.24 -3.43 23.01
N PRO A 296 5.72 -2.24 23.43
CA PRO A 296 5.12 -1.47 24.52
C PRO A 296 3.73 -0.93 24.21
N TYR A 297 3.41 -0.62 22.95
CA TYR A 297 2.12 -0.07 22.58
C TYR A 297 1.58 -0.64 21.27
N ARG A 298 0.29 -0.92 21.26
CA ARG A 298 -0.48 -1.36 20.08
C ARG A 298 -1.86 -0.70 20.09
N GLN A 299 -2.20 -0.05 18.99
CA GLN A 299 -3.56 0.39 18.68
C GLN A 299 -4.13 -0.54 17.61
N THR A 300 -5.13 -1.34 17.98
CA THR A 300 -5.83 -2.21 17.02
C THR A 300 -6.92 -1.40 16.32
N LEU A 301 -6.89 -1.34 14.99
CA LEU A 301 -7.88 -0.64 14.16
C LEU A 301 -8.94 -1.60 13.64
N PHE A 302 -8.53 -2.83 13.33
CA PHE A 302 -9.40 -3.89 12.87
C PHE A 302 -8.86 -5.24 13.34
N ARG A 303 -9.78 -6.11 13.75
CA ARG A 303 -9.55 -7.54 13.93
C ARG A 303 -10.78 -8.27 13.41
N ALA A 304 -10.58 -9.26 12.55
CA ALA A 304 -11.67 -10.12 12.12
C ALA A 304 -12.23 -10.90 13.32
N GLU A 305 -13.55 -11.07 13.37
CA GLU A 305 -14.16 -11.94 14.37
C GLU A 305 -13.74 -13.38 14.10
N VAL A 306 -13.33 -14.09 15.16
CA VAL A 306 -13.05 -15.52 15.08
C VAL A 306 -14.40 -16.22 14.86
N ALA A 307 -14.56 -16.85 13.69
CA ALA A 307 -15.74 -17.66 13.38
C ALA A 307 -15.85 -18.91 14.26
#